data_AF-A0A401GRL1-F1
#
_entry.id   AF-A0A401GRL1-F1
#
_cell.length_a   1.000
_cell.length_b   1.000
_cell.length_c   1.000
_cell.angle_alpha   90.00
_cell.angle_beta   90.00
_cell.angle_gamma   90.00
#
_symmetry.space_group_name_H-M   'P 1'
#
loop_
_entity.id
_entity.type
_entity.pdbx_description
1 polymer ?
#
loop_
_entity_poly.entity_id
_entity_poly.type
_entity_poly.pdbx_seq_one_letter_code
_entity_poly.pdbx_strand_id
1 'polypeptide(L)'
;MSSDNLVLFDMACGIGEVTLAVMEWWTSGRLAYDASQAPVSNSGEPAKIHPGGLAIAPIAQRRAARVSLAPPIGTDMSKPTILAADPYTSEAFRSRTSLTCAPLSFRDIAEGAIPSRSPKISVIDHENKGSNINIESDLAPGEVLIEMVICSFALHLIETPSELFALLWELSTKARWLIILAPHKKPDIKDGWGWCKWDVEAWSEARVGESKGEYLQDRVHCRVYRSLNV
;
A
#
# COMPACT_ATOMS: atom_id res chain seq x y z
N MET A 1 6.78 -16.54 16.97
CA MET A 1 6.98 -15.29 16.22
C MET A 1 5.62 -14.88 15.72
N SER A 2 5.09 -13.76 16.23
CA SER A 2 3.78 -13.25 15.77
C SER A 2 3.93 -12.85 14.31
N SER A 3 3.06 -13.33 13.43
CA SER A 3 2.97 -12.78 12.08
C SER A 3 2.52 -11.32 12.22
N ASP A 4 3.37 -10.38 11.85
CA ASP A 4 3.01 -8.96 11.88
C ASP A 4 1.91 -8.73 10.85
N ASN A 5 0.70 -8.45 11.35
CA ASN A 5 -0.46 -8.25 10.51
C ASN A 5 -0.36 -6.85 9.88
N LEU A 6 0.21 -6.80 8.68
CA LEU A 6 0.39 -5.57 7.90
C LEU A 6 -0.98 -4.96 7.53
N VAL A 7 -1.34 -3.86 8.18
CA VAL A 7 -2.56 -3.09 7.87
C VAL A 7 -2.21 -1.84 7.09
N LEU A 8 -2.76 -1.71 5.90
CA LEU A 8 -2.59 -0.53 5.06
C LEU A 8 -3.92 0.20 4.93
N PHE A 9 -3.90 1.52 5.09
CA PHE A 9 -5.04 2.40 4.88
C PHE A 9 -4.84 3.26 3.61
N ASP A 10 -5.59 2.93 2.56
CA ASP A 10 -5.71 3.72 1.34
C ASP A 10 -6.74 4.83 1.58
N MET A 11 -6.25 6.00 2.00
CA MET A 11 -7.06 7.17 2.37
C MET A 11 -7.28 8.06 1.15
N ALA A 12 -8.54 8.39 0.86
CA ALA A 12 -8.97 8.98 -0.41
C ALA A 12 -8.53 8.07 -1.58
N CYS A 13 -9.01 6.82 -1.53
CA CYS A 13 -8.54 5.73 -2.39
C CYS A 13 -8.90 5.91 -3.87
N GLY A 14 -9.79 6.85 -4.22
CA GLY A 14 -10.24 7.04 -5.59
C GLY A 14 -10.78 5.72 -6.17
N ILE A 15 -10.31 5.32 -7.35
CA ILE A 15 -10.69 4.03 -7.96
C ILE A 15 -9.78 2.86 -7.53
N GLY A 16 -8.85 3.06 -6.59
CA GLY A 16 -8.07 2.01 -5.94
C GLY A 16 -6.71 1.72 -6.55
N GLU A 17 -6.04 2.71 -7.15
CA GLU A 17 -4.73 2.48 -7.79
C GLU A 17 -3.65 2.07 -6.78
N VAL A 18 -3.62 2.72 -5.62
CA VAL A 18 -2.72 2.35 -4.52
C VAL A 18 -3.02 0.94 -4.04
N THR A 19 -4.30 0.66 -3.74
CA THR A 19 -4.76 -0.68 -3.38
C THR A 19 -4.28 -1.76 -4.36
N LEU A 20 -4.47 -1.57 -5.66
CA LEU A 20 -4.03 -2.53 -6.67
C LEU A 20 -2.51 -2.67 -6.71
N ALA A 21 -1.78 -1.56 -6.67
CA ALA A 21 -0.31 -1.58 -6.70
C ALA A 21 0.29 -2.33 -5.51
N VAL A 22 -0.27 -2.16 -4.31
CA VAL A 22 0.16 -2.89 -3.10
C VAL A 22 -0.12 -4.39 -3.25
N MET A 23 -1.29 -4.75 -3.76
CA MET A 23 -1.69 -6.14 -3.94
C MET A 23 -0.85 -6.83 -5.02
N GLU A 24 -0.52 -6.13 -6.10
CA GLU A 24 0.41 -6.59 -7.13
C GLU A 24 1.81 -6.77 -6.57
N TRP A 25 2.35 -5.77 -5.86
CA TRP A 25 3.66 -5.85 -5.20
C TRP A 25 3.77 -7.07 -4.29
N TRP A 26 2.78 -7.29 -3.43
CA TRP A 26 2.79 -8.45 -2.53
C TRP A 26 2.75 -9.76 -3.31
N THR A 27 1.88 -9.85 -4.33
CA THR A 27 1.74 -11.06 -5.15
C THR A 27 3.03 -11.36 -5.91
N SER A 28 3.63 -10.35 -6.55
CA SER A 28 4.90 -10.49 -7.27
C SER A 28 6.05 -10.88 -6.34
N GLY A 29 6.13 -10.29 -5.15
CA GLY A 29 7.14 -10.66 -4.15
C GLY A 29 6.98 -12.10 -3.64
N ARG A 30 5.74 -12.57 -3.46
CA ARG A 30 5.45 -13.97 -3.11
C ARG A 30 5.84 -14.94 -4.22
N LEU A 31 5.52 -14.61 -5.48
CA LEU A 31 5.94 -15.41 -6.64
C LEU A 31 7.47 -15.46 -6.78
N ALA A 32 8.15 -14.33 -6.55
CA ALA A 32 9.61 -14.27 -6.56
C ALA A 32 10.23 -15.13 -5.45
N TYR A 33 9.62 -15.16 -4.26
CA TYR A 33 10.02 -16.05 -3.17
C TYR A 33 9.88 -17.52 -3.56
N ASP A 34 8.71 -17.94 -4.04
CA ASP A 34 8.47 -19.33 -4.42
C ASP A 34 9.42 -19.78 -5.55
N ALA A 35 9.68 -18.92 -6.53
CA ALA A 35 10.66 -19.18 -7.59
C ALA A 35 12.09 -19.32 -7.06
N SER A 36 12.48 -18.57 -6.03
CA SER A 36 13.80 -18.70 -5.38
C SER A 36 13.97 -19.99 -4.59
N GLN A 37 12.87 -20.61 -4.16
CA GLN A 37 12.86 -21.88 -3.43
C GLN A 37 12.72 -23.09 -4.36
N ALA A 38 12.45 -22.89 -5.65
CA ALA A 38 12.29 -23.98 -6.60
C ALA A 38 13.61 -24.75 -6.74
N PRO A 39 13.61 -26.09 -6.64
CA PRO A 39 14.81 -26.89 -6.81
C PRO A 39 15.38 -26.67 -8.22
N VAL A 40 16.68 -26.38 -8.29
CA VAL A 40 17.40 -26.28 -9.56
C VAL A 40 17.38 -27.66 -10.22
N SER A 41 16.53 -27.83 -11.22
CA SER A 41 16.54 -29.02 -12.06
C SER A 41 17.88 -29.07 -12.81
N ASN A 42 18.85 -29.79 -12.27
CA ASN A 42 20.05 -30.21 -12.98
C ASN A 42 19.67 -31.25 -14.05
N SER A 43 18.96 -30.84 -15.10
CA SER A 43 18.92 -31.59 -16.35
C SER A 43 20.11 -31.16 -17.20
N GLY A 44 21.29 -31.66 -16.82
CA GLY A 44 22.47 -31.60 -17.66
C GLY A 44 22.30 -32.58 -18.82
N GLU A 45 21.83 -32.10 -19.97
CA GLU A 45 22.15 -32.72 -21.25
C GLU A 45 22.88 -31.69 -22.14
N PRO A 46 24.15 -31.93 -22.51
CA PRO A 46 24.85 -31.08 -23.47
C PRO A 46 24.27 -31.32 -24.86
N ALA A 47 23.67 -30.28 -25.45
CA ALA A 47 23.22 -30.28 -26.83
C ALA A 47 24.40 -30.63 -27.76
N LYS A 48 24.24 -31.71 -28.54
CA LYS A 48 25.18 -32.10 -29.60
C LYS A 48 25.23 -31.01 -30.67
N ILE A 49 26.38 -30.34 -30.78
CA ILE A 49 26.69 -29.35 -31.82
C ILE A 49 26.70 -30.05 -33.19
N HIS A 50 25.79 -29.66 -34.08
CA HIS A 50 25.88 -29.95 -35.52
C HIS A 50 26.66 -28.82 -36.22
N PRO A 51 27.75 -29.12 -36.97
CA PRO A 51 28.46 -28.11 -37.73
C PRO A 51 27.76 -27.91 -39.08
N GLY A 52 27.10 -26.76 -39.30
CA GLY A 52 26.57 -26.44 -40.62
C GLY A 52 25.47 -25.38 -40.76
N GLY A 53 25.06 -24.69 -39.69
CA GLY A 53 24.04 -23.64 -39.77
C GLY A 53 24.62 -22.26 -39.47
N LEU A 54 24.55 -21.33 -40.43
CA LEU A 54 24.81 -19.91 -40.21
C LEU A 54 23.87 -19.40 -39.11
N ALA A 55 24.42 -19.16 -37.91
CA ALA A 55 23.69 -18.62 -36.79
C ALA A 55 23.42 -17.12 -37.03
N ILE A 56 22.20 -16.79 -37.46
CA ILE A 56 21.66 -15.44 -37.32
C ILE A 56 21.39 -15.26 -35.83
N ALA A 57 22.27 -14.54 -35.14
CA ALA A 57 22.01 -14.12 -33.76
C ALA A 57 20.74 -13.27 -33.74
N PRO A 58 19.74 -13.56 -32.88
CA PRO A 58 18.68 -12.61 -32.66
C PRO A 58 19.31 -11.40 -31.99
N ILE A 59 19.19 -10.25 -32.65
CA ILE A 59 19.46 -8.93 -32.07
C ILE A 59 18.45 -8.79 -30.92
N ALA A 60 18.84 -9.26 -29.74
CA ALA A 60 18.08 -9.11 -28.52
C ALA A 60 17.95 -7.61 -28.25
N GLN A 61 16.70 -7.15 -28.27
CA GLN A 61 16.27 -5.78 -28.04
C GLN A 61 16.94 -5.23 -26.78
N ARG A 62 18.01 -4.45 -26.97
CA ARG A 62 18.57 -3.57 -25.96
C ARG A 62 17.61 -2.39 -25.77
N ARG A 63 16.56 -2.61 -24.97
CA ARG A 63 15.82 -1.64 -24.13
C ARG A 63 14.56 -2.29 -23.56
N ALA A 64 14.70 -3.48 -22.97
CA ALA A 64 13.78 -3.82 -21.88
C ALA A 64 14.18 -2.91 -20.72
N ALA A 65 13.31 -1.96 -20.38
CA ALA A 65 13.38 -1.24 -19.11
C ALA A 65 13.66 -2.28 -18.01
N ARG A 66 14.56 -1.94 -17.08
CA ARG A 66 14.79 -2.77 -15.89
C ARG A 66 13.45 -2.91 -15.16
N VAL A 67 12.68 -3.96 -15.47
CA VAL A 67 11.65 -4.45 -14.58
C VAL A 67 12.46 -4.97 -13.40
N SER A 68 12.65 -4.11 -12.39
CA SER A 68 13.19 -4.53 -11.13
C SER A 68 12.32 -5.69 -10.68
N LEU A 69 12.85 -6.91 -10.70
CA LEU A 69 12.16 -8.07 -10.13
C LEU A 69 11.81 -7.67 -8.68
N ALA A 70 10.53 -7.74 -8.33
CA ALA A 70 10.08 -7.41 -6.99
C ALA A 70 10.91 -8.24 -5.98
N PRO A 71 11.40 -7.64 -4.89
CA PRO A 71 12.16 -8.39 -3.90
C PRO A 71 11.31 -9.55 -3.35
N PRO A 72 11.90 -10.75 -3.10
CA PRO A 72 11.18 -11.88 -2.55
C PRO A 72 10.54 -11.52 -1.21
N ILE A 73 9.25 -11.85 -1.03
CA ILE A 73 8.53 -11.68 0.23
C ILE A 73 8.38 -13.06 0.88
N GLY A 74 8.98 -13.22 2.07
CA GLY A 74 8.96 -14.46 2.82
C GLY A 74 7.58 -14.85 3.35
N THR A 75 7.50 -16.02 3.96
CA THR A 75 6.27 -16.53 4.59
C THR A 75 5.96 -15.88 5.94
N ASP A 76 6.92 -15.15 6.50
CA ASP A 76 6.81 -14.35 7.72
C ASP A 76 5.92 -13.11 7.54
N MET A 77 5.84 -12.58 6.32
CA MET A 77 4.96 -11.46 5.98
C MET A 77 3.61 -11.96 5.47
N SER A 78 2.55 -11.71 6.25
CA SER A 78 1.18 -12.01 5.84
C SER A 78 0.72 -11.09 4.71
N LYS A 79 -0.31 -11.53 3.98
CA LYS A 79 -0.99 -10.68 3.00
C LYS A 79 -1.49 -9.38 3.68
N PRO A 80 -1.23 -8.20 3.10
CA PRO A 80 -1.72 -6.94 3.66
C PRO A 80 -3.24 -6.95 3.83
N THR A 81 -3.71 -6.48 4.98
CA THR A 81 -5.11 -6.09 5.18
C THR A 81 -5.28 -4.67 4.68
N ILE A 82 -6.10 -4.47 3.65
CA ILE A 82 -6.38 -3.14 3.10
C ILE A 82 -7.65 -2.57 3.72
N LEU A 83 -7.52 -1.40 4.32
CA LEU A 83 -8.60 -0.48 4.66
C LEU A 83 -8.66 0.57 3.57
N ALA A 84 -9.85 0.95 3.12
CA ALA A 84 -10.04 1.98 2.11
C ALA A 84 -11.14 2.94 2.52
N ALA A 85 -10.93 4.23 2.29
CA ALA A 85 -11.93 5.25 2.50
C ALA A 85 -11.90 6.32 1.41
N ASP A 86 -13.09 6.70 0.95
CA ASP A 86 -13.31 7.82 0.05
C ASP A 86 -14.80 8.20 0.10
N PRO A 87 -15.17 9.47 0.34
CA PRO A 87 -16.57 9.87 0.44
C PRO A 87 -17.30 9.87 -0.92
N TYR A 88 -16.58 9.76 -2.04
CA TYR A 88 -17.15 9.95 -3.38
C TYR A 88 -16.97 8.75 -4.32
N THR A 89 -15.99 7.87 -4.09
CA THR A 89 -15.60 6.85 -5.08
C THR A 89 -15.92 5.40 -4.70
N SER A 90 -16.69 5.17 -3.63
CA SER A 90 -16.94 3.81 -3.10
C SER A 90 -17.42 2.78 -4.14
N GLU A 91 -18.31 3.15 -5.06
CA GLU A 91 -18.81 2.24 -6.10
C GLU A 91 -17.72 1.90 -7.14
N ALA A 92 -17.02 2.92 -7.64
CA ALA A 92 -15.96 2.74 -8.63
C ALA A 92 -14.78 1.95 -8.05
N PHE A 93 -14.40 2.24 -6.79
CA PHE A 93 -13.41 1.48 -6.05
C PHE A 93 -13.80 0.01 -5.93
N ARG A 94 -15.03 -0.28 -5.48
CA ARG A 94 -15.52 -1.65 -5.29
C ARG A 94 -15.58 -2.42 -6.61
N SER A 95 -16.07 -1.78 -7.66
CA SER A 95 -16.14 -2.39 -9.00
C SER A 95 -14.76 -2.83 -9.49
N ARG A 96 -13.72 -2.04 -9.21
CA ARG A 96 -12.36 -2.30 -9.70
C ARG A 96 -11.55 -3.23 -8.80
N THR A 97 -11.65 -3.10 -7.49
CA THR A 97 -10.80 -3.81 -6.52
C THR A 97 -11.46 -5.03 -5.90
N SER A 98 -12.80 -5.15 -6.02
CA SER A 98 -13.62 -6.09 -5.25
C SER A 98 -13.57 -5.91 -3.73
N LEU A 99 -12.98 -4.82 -3.22
CA LEU A 99 -12.89 -4.50 -1.80
C LEU A 99 -13.96 -3.46 -1.38
N THR A 100 -14.24 -3.38 -0.09
CA THR A 100 -15.13 -2.36 0.47
C THR A 100 -14.39 -1.04 0.66
N CYS A 101 -15.06 0.06 0.35
CA CYS A 101 -14.59 1.42 0.63
C CYS A 101 -15.56 2.07 1.61
N ALA A 102 -15.03 2.57 2.73
CA ALA A 102 -15.83 3.31 3.70
C ALA A 102 -16.08 4.74 3.18
N PRO A 103 -17.31 5.27 3.29
CA PRO A 103 -17.63 6.62 2.83
C PRO A 103 -17.19 7.68 3.86
N LEU A 104 -15.94 7.63 4.31
CA LEU A 104 -15.39 8.57 5.30
C LEU A 104 -14.69 9.73 4.60
N SER A 105 -15.01 10.95 5.02
CA SER A 105 -14.30 12.17 4.64
C SER A 105 -13.03 12.37 5.49
N PHE A 106 -12.19 13.32 5.09
CA PHE A 106 -11.06 13.75 5.92
C PHE A 106 -11.50 14.26 7.30
N ARG A 107 -12.68 14.88 7.39
CA ARG A 107 -13.21 15.35 8.68
C ARG A 107 -13.57 14.18 9.59
N ASP A 108 -14.25 13.17 9.07
CA ASP A 108 -14.61 11.99 9.86
C ASP A 108 -13.37 11.30 10.41
N ILE A 109 -12.32 11.19 9.58
CA ILE A 109 -11.03 10.60 9.98
C ILE A 109 -10.33 11.45 11.03
N ALA A 110 -10.35 12.78 10.89
CA ALA A 110 -9.81 13.71 11.89
C ALA A 110 -10.57 13.68 13.22
N GLU A 111 -11.86 13.32 13.20
CA GLU A 111 -12.69 13.09 14.39
C GLU A 111 -12.54 11.65 14.94
N GLY A 112 -11.64 10.86 14.34
CA GLY A 112 -11.20 9.57 14.84
C GLY A 112 -11.78 8.35 14.14
N ALA A 113 -12.64 8.53 13.13
CA ALA A 113 -13.21 7.42 12.37
C ALA A 113 -12.15 6.69 11.54
N ILE A 114 -12.16 5.36 11.60
CA ILE A 114 -11.28 4.49 10.79
C ILE A 114 -12.16 3.41 10.15
N PRO A 115 -11.91 3.01 8.89
CA PRO A 115 -12.66 1.92 8.28
C PRO A 115 -12.51 0.63 9.10
N SER A 116 -13.63 0.02 9.47
CA SER A 116 -13.61 -1.32 10.04
C SER A 116 -13.06 -2.32 9.02
N ARG A 117 -12.30 -3.31 9.48
CA ARG A 117 -11.96 -4.47 8.64
C ARG A 117 -13.25 -5.11 8.18
N SER A 118 -13.40 -5.35 6.88
CA SER A 118 -14.57 -6.06 6.35
C SER A 118 -14.69 -7.40 7.11
N PRO A 119 -15.86 -7.75 7.67
CA PRO A 119 -16.04 -9.06 8.26
C PRO A 119 -15.76 -10.10 7.18
N LYS A 120 -14.98 -11.13 7.52
CA LYS A 120 -14.87 -12.32 6.68
C LYS A 120 -16.27 -12.93 6.61
N ILE A 121 -16.97 -12.72 5.50
CA ILE A 121 -18.18 -13.48 5.22
C ILE A 121 -17.70 -14.90 4.96
N SER A 122 -17.72 -15.75 5.99
CA SER A 122 -17.77 -17.19 5.78
C SER A 122 -19.06 -17.45 5.03
N VAL A 123 -18.93 -17.90 3.78
CA VAL A 123 -20.06 -18.39 3.00
C VAL A 123 -20.59 -19.61 3.75
N ILE A 124 -21.69 -19.44 4.48
CA ILE A 124 -22.47 -20.55 4.99
C ILE A 124 -23.26 -21.07 3.80
N ASP A 125 -23.04 -22.34 3.46
CA ASP A 125 -23.77 -23.04 2.41
C ASP A 125 -25.29 -22.88 2.58
N HIS A 126 -25.96 -22.73 1.44
CA HIS A 126 -27.40 -22.59 1.28
C HIS A 126 -28.18 -23.67 2.05
N GLU A 127 -29.01 -23.28 3.02
CA GLU A 127 -30.47 -23.44 3.02
C GLU A 127 -31.10 -22.99 4.36
N ASN A 128 -32.29 -22.38 4.25
CA ASN A 128 -33.25 -21.99 5.31
C ASN A 128 -33.11 -20.63 6.04
N LYS A 129 -33.99 -19.73 5.60
CA LYS A 129 -34.90 -18.84 6.38
C LYS A 129 -34.35 -18.17 7.65
N GLY A 130 -34.10 -16.87 7.51
CA GLY A 130 -34.16 -15.89 8.60
C GLY A 130 -32.89 -15.78 9.43
N SER A 131 -31.76 -15.42 8.80
CA SER A 131 -30.53 -15.13 9.52
C SER A 131 -30.45 -13.65 9.92
N ASN A 132 -30.58 -13.38 11.22
CA ASN A 132 -29.99 -12.19 11.83
C ASN A 132 -28.49 -12.22 11.51
N ILE A 133 -28.02 -11.25 10.73
CA ILE A 133 -26.59 -11.09 10.46
C ILE A 133 -25.97 -10.55 11.75
N ASN A 134 -25.42 -11.43 12.59
CA ASN A 134 -24.51 -11.02 13.64
C ASN A 134 -23.22 -10.57 12.97
N ILE A 135 -23.09 -9.27 12.75
CA ILE A 135 -21.81 -8.63 12.39
C ILE A 135 -20.97 -8.61 13.66
N GLU A 136 -20.33 -9.73 13.99
CA GLU A 136 -19.27 -9.73 14.99
C GLU A 136 -18.06 -9.03 14.37
N SER A 137 -17.78 -7.81 14.83
CA SER A 137 -16.49 -7.17 14.60
C SER A 137 -15.44 -7.99 15.33
N ASP A 138 -14.75 -8.86 14.60
CA ASP A 138 -13.86 -9.93 15.10
C ASP A 138 -12.55 -9.41 15.74
N LEU A 139 -12.54 -8.18 16.23
CA LEU A 139 -11.41 -7.60 16.96
C LEU A 139 -11.94 -6.95 18.24
N ALA A 140 -11.44 -7.46 19.37
CA ALA A 140 -11.54 -6.78 20.66
C ALA A 140 -11.06 -5.33 20.52
N PRO A 141 -11.58 -4.38 21.32
CA PRO A 141 -11.23 -2.96 21.29
C PRO A 141 -9.79 -2.69 21.80
N GLY A 142 -8.80 -3.25 21.11
CA GLY A 142 -7.43 -2.76 21.08
C GLY A 142 -7.24 -1.96 19.80
N GLU A 143 -6.64 -0.77 19.90
CA GLU A 143 -6.37 0.07 18.74
C GLU A 143 -5.46 -0.70 17.77
N VAL A 144 -6.00 -1.06 16.60
CA VAL A 144 -5.22 -1.67 15.53
C VAL A 144 -4.28 -0.60 15.01
N LEU A 145 -2.98 -0.77 15.30
CA LEU A 145 -1.95 0.07 14.71
C LEU A 145 -1.97 -0.09 13.18
N ILE A 146 -2.17 1.01 12.47
CA ILE A 146 -2.07 1.06 11.03
C ILE A 146 -0.59 1.13 10.68
N GLU A 147 -0.12 0.16 9.93
CA GLU A 147 1.28 0.14 9.55
C GLU A 147 1.58 1.26 8.57
N MET A 148 0.66 1.52 7.64
CA MET A 148 0.86 2.51 6.58
C MET A 148 -0.44 3.20 6.17
N VAL A 149 -0.44 4.53 6.15
CA VAL A 149 -1.49 5.33 5.51
C VAL A 149 -0.93 5.89 4.20
N ILE A 150 -1.67 5.73 3.12
CA ILE A 150 -1.33 6.31 1.82
C ILE A 150 -2.46 7.24 1.42
N CYS A 151 -2.12 8.48 1.07
CA CYS A 151 -3.06 9.43 0.49
C CYS A 151 -2.60 9.88 -0.89
N SER A 152 -3.38 9.56 -1.91
CA SER A 152 -3.06 9.86 -3.31
C SER A 152 -3.91 11.01 -3.86
N PHE A 153 -3.25 12.05 -4.37
CA PHE A 153 -3.86 13.19 -5.08
C PHE A 153 -5.04 13.88 -4.38
N ALA A 154 -5.18 13.75 -3.06
CA ALA A 154 -6.36 14.29 -2.35
C ALA A 154 -6.04 15.16 -1.13
N LEU A 155 -4.90 14.95 -0.46
CA LEU A 155 -4.59 15.68 0.78
C LEU A 155 -4.49 17.21 0.60
N HIS A 156 -4.27 17.67 -0.63
CA HIS A 156 -4.22 19.09 -0.97
C HIS A 156 -5.59 19.76 -1.12
N LEU A 157 -6.67 18.97 -1.09
CA LEU A 157 -8.04 19.46 -1.07
C LEU A 157 -8.44 20.01 0.31
N ILE A 158 -7.63 19.78 1.34
CA ILE A 158 -7.81 20.39 2.66
C ILE A 158 -7.24 21.82 2.61
N GLU A 159 -8.14 22.80 2.61
CA GLU A 159 -7.79 24.19 2.35
C GLU A 159 -7.23 24.89 3.60
N THR A 160 -7.69 24.50 4.78
CA THR A 160 -7.30 25.17 6.03
C THR A 160 -6.18 24.42 6.75
N PRO A 161 -5.14 25.12 7.24
CA PRO A 161 -4.07 24.49 8.02
C PRO A 161 -4.57 23.78 9.29
N SER A 162 -5.67 24.25 9.90
CA SER A 162 -6.22 23.67 11.12
C SER A 162 -6.90 22.33 10.87
N GLU A 163 -7.66 22.19 9.79
CA GLU A 163 -8.26 20.89 9.41
C GLU A 163 -7.17 19.88 9.03
N LEU A 164 -6.15 20.34 8.30
CA LEU A 164 -5.02 19.49 7.93
C LEU A 164 -4.24 19.05 9.18
N PHE A 165 -4.01 19.96 10.13
CA PHE A 165 -3.39 19.62 11.42
C PHE A 165 -4.21 18.57 12.17
N ALA A 166 -5.52 18.77 12.31
CA ALA A 166 -6.40 17.84 13.02
C ALA A 166 -6.34 16.43 12.41
N LEU A 167 -6.44 16.32 11.09
CA LEU A 167 -6.30 15.05 10.38
C LEU A 167 -4.93 14.41 10.61
N LEU A 168 -3.86 15.16 10.40
CA LEU A 168 -2.50 14.61 10.50
C LEU A 168 -2.14 14.20 11.92
N TRP A 169 -2.57 14.97 12.92
CA TRP A 169 -2.40 14.62 14.32
C TRP A 169 -3.12 13.32 14.65
N GLU A 170 -4.39 13.20 14.26
CA GLU A 170 -5.19 12.00 14.52
C GLU A 170 -4.63 10.76 13.82
N LEU A 171 -4.12 10.90 12.60
CA LEU A 171 -3.44 9.80 11.91
C LEU A 171 -2.13 9.42 12.61
N SER A 172 -1.40 10.40 13.16
CA SER A 172 -0.10 10.13 13.78
C SER A 172 -0.22 9.25 15.02
N THR A 173 -1.34 9.29 15.75
CA THR A 173 -1.54 8.43 16.93
C THR A 173 -1.93 7.00 16.57
N LYS A 174 -2.34 6.77 15.31
CA LYS A 174 -2.86 5.47 14.83
C LYS A 174 -2.01 4.80 13.77
N ALA A 175 -1.07 5.52 13.17
CA ALA A 175 -0.31 5.02 12.03
C ALA A 175 1.19 5.23 12.16
N ARG A 176 1.98 4.21 11.78
CA ARG A 176 3.44 4.25 11.83
C ARG A 176 4.04 5.06 10.67
N TRP A 177 3.49 4.90 9.47
CA TRP A 177 3.94 5.56 8.26
C TRP A 177 2.81 6.31 7.55
N LEU A 178 3.14 7.49 7.00
CA LEU A 178 2.28 8.28 6.12
C LEU A 178 3.00 8.52 4.80
N ILE A 179 2.35 8.17 3.70
CA ILE A 179 2.84 8.39 2.34
C ILE A 179 1.86 9.32 1.63
N ILE A 180 2.40 10.39 1.06
CA ILE A 180 1.63 11.37 0.30
C ILE A 180 2.11 11.36 -1.13
N LEU A 181 1.20 11.03 -2.05
CA LEU A 181 1.39 11.21 -3.49
C LEU A 181 0.65 12.48 -3.91
N ALA A 182 1.35 13.48 -4.40
CA ALA A 182 0.75 14.77 -4.76
C ALA A 182 1.26 15.28 -6.11
N PRO A 183 0.43 16.01 -6.88
CA PRO A 183 0.84 16.58 -8.18
C PRO A 183 1.75 17.81 -8.03
N HIS A 184 2.02 18.22 -6.79
CA HIS A 184 2.78 19.40 -6.41
C HIS A 184 3.22 19.27 -4.94
N LYS A 185 4.05 20.21 -4.46
CA LYS A 185 4.61 20.19 -3.11
C LYS A 185 3.61 20.38 -1.96
N LYS A 186 2.34 20.70 -2.23
CA LYS A 186 1.29 20.79 -1.19
C LYS A 186 0.66 19.42 -0.87
N PRO A 187 0.17 19.21 0.37
CA PRO A 187 0.22 20.15 1.49
C PRO A 187 1.62 20.26 2.12
N ASP A 188 1.84 21.35 2.86
CA ASP A 188 3.04 21.57 3.66
C ASP A 188 2.79 21.06 5.09
N ILE A 189 3.63 20.15 5.57
CA ILE A 189 3.53 19.53 6.90
C ILE A 189 4.58 20.18 7.77
N LYS A 190 4.16 20.74 8.91
CA LYS A 190 5.04 21.48 9.81
C LYS A 190 5.58 20.59 10.92
N ASP A 191 6.71 21.01 11.48
CA ASP A 191 7.23 20.42 12.70
C ASP A 191 6.19 20.46 13.83
N GLY A 192 6.15 19.40 14.64
CA GLY A 192 5.19 19.26 15.74
C GLY A 192 3.80 18.76 15.32
N TRP A 193 3.57 18.42 14.05
CA TRP A 193 2.30 17.87 13.57
C TRP A 193 2.21 16.33 13.69
N GLY A 194 3.09 15.72 14.47
CA GLY A 194 3.13 14.28 14.72
C GLY A 194 3.93 13.47 13.69
N TRP A 195 4.58 14.13 12.72
CA TRP A 195 5.28 13.46 11.61
C TRP A 195 6.70 14.01 11.42
N CYS A 196 7.68 13.13 11.19
CA CYS A 196 8.99 13.52 10.66
C CYS A 196 9.15 13.01 9.23
N LYS A 197 9.73 13.83 8.35
CA LYS A 197 10.00 13.43 6.97
C LYS A 197 11.08 12.35 6.97
N TRP A 198 10.92 11.33 6.13
CA TRP A 198 11.84 10.19 6.07
C TRP A 198 12.49 10.07 4.68
N ASP A 199 13.81 9.96 4.67
CA ASP A 199 14.58 9.62 3.48
C ASP A 199 14.63 8.10 3.37
N VAL A 200 13.92 7.54 2.38
CA VAL A 200 13.86 6.08 2.26
C VAL A 200 15.06 5.47 1.51
N GLU A 201 15.92 6.29 0.88
CA GLU A 201 17.18 5.79 0.30
C GLU A 201 18.24 5.62 1.38
N ALA A 202 18.39 6.64 2.23
CA ALA A 202 19.33 6.62 3.35
C ALA A 202 18.77 5.88 4.59
N TRP A 203 17.45 5.62 4.59
CA TRP A 203 16.70 5.05 5.70
C TRP A 203 16.89 5.83 7.01
N SER A 204 16.75 7.16 6.93
CA SER A 204 16.99 8.09 8.03
C SER A 204 16.03 9.28 8.01
N GLU A 205 15.94 10.01 9.13
CA GLU A 205 15.18 11.26 9.20
C GLU A 205 15.74 12.32 8.22
N ALA A 206 14.83 13.01 7.55
CA ALA A 206 15.11 14.13 6.66
C ALA A 206 14.50 15.41 7.23
N ARG A 207 15.15 16.55 7.01
CA ARG A 207 14.63 17.84 7.46
C ARG A 207 13.43 18.27 6.63
N VAL A 208 12.42 18.83 7.30
CA VAL A 208 11.26 19.45 6.66
C VAL A 208 11.73 20.64 5.82
N GLY A 209 11.30 20.69 4.55
CA GLY A 209 11.67 21.74 3.58
C GLY A 209 12.84 21.40 2.64
N GLU A 210 13.63 20.37 2.92
CA GLU A 210 14.63 19.87 1.97
C GLU A 210 13.97 18.99 0.90
N SER A 211 14.43 19.08 -0.35
CA SER A 211 14.01 18.15 -1.41
C SER A 211 14.58 16.74 -1.24
N LYS A 212 15.55 16.57 -0.31
CA LYS A 212 16.10 15.27 0.04
C LYS A 212 15.00 14.38 0.66
N GLY A 213 14.99 13.09 0.32
CA GLY A 213 13.95 12.15 0.74
C GLY A 213 12.58 12.36 0.06
N GLU A 214 12.49 13.18 -1.00
CA GLU A 214 11.31 13.28 -1.85
C GLU A 214 11.59 12.61 -3.19
N TYR A 215 10.73 11.67 -3.59
CA TYR A 215 10.79 11.10 -4.93
C TYR A 215 9.89 11.86 -5.87
N LEU A 216 10.46 12.26 -7.00
CA LEU A 216 9.71 12.86 -8.09
C LEU A 216 9.74 11.90 -9.28
N GLN A 217 8.58 11.34 -9.61
CA GLN A 217 8.37 10.59 -10.84
C GLN A 217 7.42 11.39 -11.73
N ASP A 218 7.90 11.79 -12.89
CA ASP A 218 7.22 12.72 -13.81
C ASP A 218 6.82 14.05 -13.14
N ARG A 219 5.59 14.16 -12.65
CA ARG A 219 5.06 15.33 -11.92
C ARG A 219 4.45 14.96 -10.57
N VAL A 220 4.69 13.73 -10.12
CA VAL A 220 4.13 13.19 -8.88
C VAL A 220 5.21 13.16 -7.83
N HIS A 221 4.96 13.93 -6.78
CA HIS A 221 5.79 14.00 -5.59
C HIS A 221 5.33 12.91 -4.63
N CYS A 222 6.22 11.96 -4.33
CA CYS A 222 6.07 10.98 -3.26
C CYS A 222 6.90 11.42 -2.06
N ARG A 223 6.22 11.63 -0.93
CA ARG A 223 6.84 12.05 0.33
C ARG A 223 6.43 11.06 1.41
N VAL A 224 7.42 10.55 2.13
CA VAL A 224 7.25 9.55 3.18
C VAL A 224 7.53 10.19 4.52
N TYR A 225 6.69 9.89 5.50
CA TYR A 225 6.79 10.39 6.86
C TYR A 225 6.64 9.25 7.85
N ARG A 226 7.40 9.33 8.94
CA ARG A 226 7.28 8.44 10.09
C ARG A 226 6.56 9.17 11.21
N SER A 227 5.66 8.49 11.90
CA SER A 227 4.99 9.06 13.05
C SER A 227 5.97 9.24 14.22
N LEU A 228 5.70 10.27 15.03
CA LEU A 228 6.35 10.57 16.30
C LEU A 228 5.53 10.10 17.50
N ASN A 229 4.31 9.61 17.28
CA ASN A 229 3.34 9.27 18.33
C ASN A 229 3.07 7.76 18.46
N VAL A 230 3.80 6.91 17.69
CA VAL A 230 3.76 5.44 17.76
C VAL A 230 5.13 4.80 17.59
#